data_AF-A0A9D6GCN7-F1
#
_entry.id   AF-A0A9D6GCN7-F1
#
_cell.length_a   1.000
_cell.length_b   1.000
_cell.length_c   1.000
_cell.angle_alpha   90.00
_cell.angle_beta   90.00
_cell.angle_gamma   90.00
#
_symmetry.space_group_name_H-M   'P 1'
#
loop_
_entity.id
_entity.type
_entity.pdbx_description
1 polymer ?
#
loop_
_entity_poly.entity_id
_entity_poly.type
_entity_poly.pdbx_seq_one_letter_code
_entity_poly.pdbx_strand_id
1 'polypeptide(L)'
;MSRKPKTPEDAGRTGAHTAAQVVAADPTQSVWVSANAGTGKTHVLIERILRLLLAGTPPRRILALTFTKAAAAEVANRLSGRLGDWAAMSDSALAEELRKLFNRPPTVEELATAPRLFARTLEAPEGRGVRTIHSFAESLLGRFPIEAQVAPHFAVIDERRAAEMRSEAQGRILAAAASGETAIGDAMARLAGLVAAEDFHQLMADLDKQRGRLRRALAAAGGLDGLLARLRRAQGVAAGDTRATVIATAACDGAFDEAELWRAAKALDKGSTGDRERAEAIRRWLKLDATRRAETFIDDYATIFVTRKWEPVAEKTLVTKKAKEADPEAAGILLDERVRVAAAMAKLKSVAIAEATAALLTGGEAMVAAYEEIKRACALRDYDDLIADAGRLLATDDGVSWVHYKLDGGIDHVLVDEAQDTSPDQWHVVERLAGDFFSGRGARDDDRPSPRTVFAVGDEKQSIFSFQGADPAVFGRLRDHFRKRLVGIGGRLQEVELERSHRSASAVLKVV
;
A
#
# COMPACT_ATOMS: atom_id res chain seq x y z
N MET A 1 29.98 -39.78 32.10
CA MET A 1 29.56 -38.54 32.78
C MET A 1 28.04 -38.55 32.93
N SER A 2 27.58 -38.68 34.18
CA SER A 2 26.17 -38.82 34.54
C SER A 2 25.39 -37.53 34.24
N ARG A 3 24.32 -37.60 33.45
CA ARG A 3 23.40 -36.46 33.24
C ARG A 3 22.63 -36.21 34.55
N LYS A 4 22.74 -35.00 35.08
CA LYS A 4 21.93 -34.54 36.23
C LYS A 4 20.43 -34.74 35.94
N PRO A 5 19.62 -35.12 36.94
CA PRO A 5 18.17 -35.22 36.77
C PRO A 5 17.58 -33.81 36.60
N LYS A 6 16.65 -33.67 35.66
CA LYS A 6 15.90 -32.43 35.43
C LYS A 6 15.10 -32.07 36.69
N THR A 7 15.12 -30.79 37.08
CA THR A 7 14.30 -30.25 38.16
C THR A 7 12.81 -30.23 37.78
N PRO A 8 11.88 -30.24 38.77
CA PRO A 8 10.43 -30.28 38.50
C PRO A 8 9.90 -29.11 37.66
N GLU A 9 10.58 -27.96 37.67
CA GLU A 9 10.21 -26.79 36.85
C GLU A 9 10.49 -26.97 35.34
N ASP A 10 11.41 -27.86 34.95
CA ASP A 10 11.69 -28.16 33.53
C ASP A 10 10.75 -29.23 32.96
N ALA A 11 9.93 -29.89 33.79
CA ALA A 11 8.96 -30.89 33.36
C ALA A 11 7.68 -30.28 32.76
N GLY A 12 7.43 -28.98 32.94
CA GLY A 12 6.27 -28.26 32.39
C GLY A 12 6.43 -27.72 30.97
N ARG A 13 7.58 -27.95 30.32
CA ARG A 13 7.93 -27.35 29.00
C ARG A 13 7.62 -28.23 27.79
N THR A 14 7.06 -29.43 27.97
CA THR A 14 6.84 -30.39 26.88
C THR A 14 5.37 -30.79 26.74
N GLY A 15 4.75 -30.41 25.62
CA GLY A 15 4.00 -31.37 24.81
C GLY A 15 2.48 -31.26 24.66
N ALA A 16 1.78 -30.30 25.27
CA ALA A 16 0.34 -30.14 25.05
C ALA A 16 0.03 -28.91 24.20
N HIS A 17 -0.62 -29.12 23.05
CA HIS A 17 -1.16 -28.03 22.23
C HIS A 17 -2.19 -27.25 23.04
N THR A 18 -2.12 -25.93 22.97
CA THR A 18 -3.22 -25.11 23.50
C THR A 18 -4.47 -25.36 22.66
N ALA A 19 -5.66 -25.27 23.26
CA ALA A 19 -6.92 -25.42 22.52
C ALA A 19 -6.99 -24.46 21.30
N ALA A 20 -6.44 -23.26 21.44
CA ALA A 20 -6.30 -22.28 20.36
C ALA A 20 -5.44 -22.79 19.19
N GLN A 21 -4.28 -23.40 19.45
CA GLN A 21 -3.43 -23.99 18.39
C GLN A 21 -4.14 -25.13 17.65
N VAL A 22 -4.91 -25.96 18.37
CA VAL A 22 -5.68 -27.05 17.77
C VAL A 22 -6.75 -26.51 16.82
N VAL A 23 -7.49 -25.48 17.23
CA VAL A 23 -8.50 -24.80 16.38
C VAL A 23 -7.80 -24.13 15.19
N ALA A 24 -6.67 -23.47 15.40
CA ALA A 24 -5.98 -22.77 14.33
C ALA A 24 -5.47 -23.71 13.23
N ALA A 25 -5.05 -24.92 13.61
CA ALA A 25 -4.61 -25.95 12.70
C ALA A 25 -5.76 -26.83 12.14
N ASP A 26 -7.03 -26.55 12.42
CA ASP A 26 -8.17 -27.35 11.93
C ASP A 26 -8.33 -27.23 10.39
N PRO A 27 -8.10 -28.31 9.62
CA PRO A 27 -8.15 -28.27 8.16
C PRO A 27 -9.56 -28.07 7.59
N THR A 28 -10.61 -28.23 8.40
CA THR A 28 -12.02 -28.19 7.94
C THR A 28 -12.61 -26.78 7.90
N GLN A 29 -11.92 -25.81 8.48
CA GLN A 29 -12.41 -24.44 8.62
C GLN A 29 -11.40 -23.44 8.10
N SER A 30 -11.89 -22.33 7.57
CA SER A 30 -11.03 -21.17 7.31
C SER A 30 -10.70 -20.48 8.62
N VAL A 31 -9.44 -20.11 8.82
CA VAL A 31 -8.95 -19.59 10.10
C VAL A 31 -8.11 -18.34 9.88
N TRP A 32 -8.34 -17.32 10.69
CA TRP A 32 -7.54 -16.12 10.79
C TRP A 32 -6.87 -16.07 12.16
N VAL A 33 -5.54 -16.11 12.18
CA VAL A 33 -4.76 -16.21 13.41
C VAL A 33 -4.04 -14.88 13.67
N SER A 34 -4.36 -14.25 14.79
CA SER A 34 -3.60 -13.15 15.36
C SER A 34 -2.64 -13.71 16.40
N ALA A 35 -1.33 -13.54 16.21
CA ALA A 35 -0.33 -14.28 16.97
C ALA A 35 0.86 -13.42 17.36
N ASN A 36 1.02 -13.14 18.66
CA ASN A 36 2.14 -12.34 19.18
C ASN A 36 3.52 -13.00 18.93
N ALA A 37 4.59 -12.27 19.17
CA ALA A 37 5.96 -12.76 19.02
C ALA A 37 6.24 -14.06 19.80
N GLY A 38 6.73 -15.07 19.08
CA GLY A 38 7.16 -16.35 19.67
C GLY A 38 6.03 -17.28 20.11
N THR A 39 4.80 -17.07 19.64
CA THR A 39 3.60 -17.87 19.99
C THR A 39 3.43 -19.14 19.14
N GLY A 40 4.30 -19.34 18.14
CA GLY A 40 4.33 -20.55 17.32
C GLY A 40 3.60 -20.44 15.98
N LYS A 41 3.50 -19.26 15.36
CA LYS A 41 2.92 -19.02 14.01
C LYS A 41 3.31 -20.10 12.99
N THR A 42 4.62 -20.24 12.77
CA THR A 42 5.21 -21.23 11.84
C THR A 42 4.87 -22.67 12.22
N HIS A 43 4.79 -22.97 13.53
CA HIS A 43 4.43 -24.30 14.00
C HIS A 43 2.98 -24.63 13.63
N VAL A 44 2.03 -23.74 13.94
CA VAL A 44 0.61 -23.90 13.59
C VAL A 44 0.40 -24.04 12.08
N LEU A 45 1.11 -23.24 11.27
CA LEU A 45 1.09 -23.35 9.81
C LEU A 45 1.50 -24.75 9.34
N ILE A 46 2.62 -25.28 9.85
CA ILE A 46 3.11 -26.62 9.50
C ILE A 46 2.12 -27.71 9.94
N GLU A 47 1.56 -27.59 11.14
CA GLU A 47 0.57 -28.55 11.64
C GLU A 47 -0.69 -28.58 10.79
N ARG A 48 -1.14 -27.41 10.36
CA ARG A 48 -2.26 -27.30 9.42
C ARG A 48 -1.96 -28.02 8.11
N ILE A 49 -0.78 -27.80 7.52
CA ILE A 49 -0.36 -28.48 6.27
C ILE A 49 -0.34 -30.00 6.47
N LEU A 50 0.21 -30.48 7.58
CA LEU A 50 0.26 -31.92 7.88
C LEU A 50 -1.13 -32.53 8.04
N ARG A 51 -2.04 -31.85 8.74
CA ARG A 51 -3.43 -32.29 8.88
C ARG A 51 -4.16 -32.32 7.54
N LEU A 52 -3.92 -31.35 6.65
CA LEU A 52 -4.46 -31.35 5.29
C LEU A 52 -3.97 -32.54 4.46
N LEU A 53 -2.67 -32.84 4.54
CA LEU A 53 -2.07 -34.00 3.86
C LEU A 53 -2.62 -35.32 4.40
N LEU A 54 -2.78 -35.44 5.72
CA LEU A 54 -3.35 -36.62 6.37
C LEU A 54 -4.83 -36.81 6.06
N ALA A 55 -5.58 -35.71 5.87
CA ALA A 55 -6.95 -35.75 5.38
C ALA A 55 -7.06 -36.22 3.92
N GLY A 56 -5.94 -36.40 3.21
CA GLY A 56 -5.91 -36.89 1.83
C GLY A 56 -5.78 -35.79 0.78
N THR A 57 -5.60 -34.53 1.18
CA THR A 57 -5.38 -33.43 0.24
C THR A 57 -4.06 -33.63 -0.52
N PRO A 58 -4.05 -33.65 -1.85
CA PRO A 58 -2.81 -33.76 -2.61
C PRO A 58 -1.89 -32.56 -2.36
N PRO A 59 -0.55 -32.73 -2.19
CA PRO A 59 0.37 -31.62 -1.91
C PRO A 59 0.25 -30.42 -2.86
N ARG A 60 0.04 -30.69 -4.17
CA ARG A 60 -0.12 -29.66 -5.21
C ARG A 60 -1.35 -28.75 -5.03
N ARG A 61 -2.35 -29.19 -4.24
CA ARG A 61 -3.57 -28.42 -3.96
C ARG A 61 -3.47 -27.57 -2.69
N ILE A 62 -2.33 -27.63 -1.99
CA ILE A 62 -2.03 -26.83 -0.81
C ILE A 62 -1.04 -25.74 -1.20
N LEU A 63 -1.47 -24.49 -1.23
CA LEU A 63 -0.62 -23.34 -1.49
C LEU A 63 -0.32 -22.61 -0.19
N ALA A 64 0.93 -22.65 0.26
CA ALA A 64 1.43 -21.89 1.40
C ALA A 64 2.33 -20.75 0.92
N LEU A 65 1.91 -19.52 1.19
CA LEU A 65 2.53 -18.28 0.77
C LEU A 65 3.24 -17.64 1.96
N THR A 66 4.50 -17.25 1.79
CA THR A 66 5.28 -16.52 2.79
C THR A 66 5.79 -15.19 2.22
N PHE A 67 6.18 -14.27 3.09
CA PHE A 67 6.74 -12.98 2.65
C PHE A 67 8.18 -13.10 2.12
N THR A 68 9.06 -13.81 2.83
CA THR A 68 10.48 -13.94 2.46
C THR A 68 10.85 -15.34 1.94
N LYS A 69 11.88 -15.40 1.08
CA LYS A 69 12.46 -16.68 0.62
C LYS A 69 13.02 -17.51 1.78
N ALA A 70 13.57 -16.84 2.80
CA ALA A 70 14.06 -17.50 4.01
C ALA A 70 12.92 -18.18 4.80
N ALA A 71 11.79 -17.48 5.00
CA ALA A 71 10.62 -18.05 5.66
C ALA A 71 10.03 -19.24 4.87
N ALA A 72 9.95 -19.12 3.54
CA ALA A 72 9.53 -20.23 2.67
C ALA A 72 10.43 -21.46 2.86
N ALA A 73 11.75 -21.26 2.80
CA ALA A 73 12.73 -22.32 2.97
C ALA A 73 12.67 -22.94 4.37
N GLU A 74 12.48 -22.13 5.41
CA GLU A 74 12.33 -22.59 6.78
C GLU A 74 11.09 -23.49 6.96
N VAL A 75 9.92 -23.04 6.49
CA VAL A 75 8.67 -23.81 6.54
C VAL A 75 8.81 -25.11 5.74
N ALA A 76 9.38 -25.05 4.52
CA ALA A 76 9.58 -26.21 3.68
C ALA A 76 10.54 -27.24 4.28
N ASN A 77 11.63 -26.79 4.92
CA ASN A 77 12.61 -27.65 5.59
C ASN A 77 12.01 -28.31 6.83
N ARG A 78 11.33 -27.54 7.69
CA ARG A 78 10.67 -28.08 8.89
C ARG A 78 9.56 -29.09 8.55
N LEU A 79 8.74 -28.80 7.53
CA LEU A 79 7.72 -29.72 7.04
C LEU A 79 8.33 -31.06 6.61
N SER A 80 9.46 -31.00 5.90
CA SER A 80 10.06 -32.21 5.35
C SER A 80 10.89 -32.99 6.34
N GLY A 81 11.49 -32.31 7.33
CA GLY A 81 12.04 -32.96 8.51
C GLY A 81 10.95 -33.80 9.19
N ARG A 82 9.79 -33.20 9.48
CA ARG A 82 8.67 -33.91 10.12
C ARG A 82 8.15 -35.10 9.31
N LEU A 83 7.98 -34.93 8.00
CA LEU A 83 7.53 -36.02 7.13
C LEU A 83 8.58 -37.15 7.04
N GLY A 84 9.87 -36.79 7.00
CA GLY A 84 10.97 -37.75 7.03
C GLY A 84 11.04 -38.53 8.34
N ASP A 85 10.84 -37.84 9.47
CA ASP A 85 10.77 -38.46 10.80
C ASP A 85 9.61 -39.47 10.85
N TRP A 86 8.42 -39.12 10.36
CA TRP A 86 7.28 -40.04 10.29
C TRP A 86 7.54 -41.28 9.45
N ALA A 87 8.30 -41.15 8.36
CA ALA A 87 8.67 -42.29 7.52
C ALA A 87 9.65 -43.26 8.20
N ALA A 88 10.41 -42.79 9.21
CA ALA A 88 11.42 -43.56 9.91
C ALA A 88 10.98 -44.05 11.31
N MET A 89 9.87 -43.54 11.85
CA MET A 89 9.35 -43.89 13.18
C MET A 89 8.78 -45.32 13.23
N SER A 90 8.84 -45.94 14.40
CA SER A 90 8.04 -47.14 14.70
C SER A 90 6.56 -46.78 14.85
N ASP A 91 5.67 -47.74 14.61
CA ASP A 91 4.21 -47.53 14.70
C ASP A 91 3.77 -46.93 16.04
N SER A 92 4.38 -47.35 17.15
CA SER A 92 4.08 -46.82 18.50
C SER A 92 4.52 -45.37 18.68
N ALA A 93 5.68 -44.99 18.14
CA ALA A 93 6.19 -43.61 18.20
C ALA A 93 5.38 -42.70 17.28
N LEU A 94 5.05 -43.17 16.08
CA LEU A 94 4.20 -42.46 15.13
C LEU A 94 2.80 -42.24 15.72
N ALA A 95 2.22 -43.26 16.36
CA ALA A 95 0.90 -43.13 16.99
C ALA A 95 0.88 -42.04 18.06
N GLU A 96 1.94 -41.93 18.86
CA GLU A 96 2.05 -40.90 19.88
C GLU A 96 2.24 -39.50 19.28
N GLU A 97 3.01 -39.37 18.21
CA GLU A 97 3.17 -38.09 17.50
C GLU A 97 1.87 -37.63 16.81
N LEU A 98 1.14 -38.54 16.16
CA LEU A 98 -0.16 -38.23 15.58
C LEU A 98 -1.20 -37.93 16.65
N ARG A 99 -1.12 -38.60 17.81
CA ARG A 99 -2.00 -38.32 18.96
C ARG A 99 -1.84 -36.88 19.45
N LYS A 100 -0.60 -36.39 19.53
CA LYS A 100 -0.32 -34.99 19.84
C LYS A 100 -0.90 -34.07 18.76
N LEU A 101 -0.58 -34.35 17.49
CA LEU A 101 -1.03 -33.54 16.35
C LEU A 101 -2.55 -33.37 16.31
N PHE A 102 -3.33 -34.41 16.56
CA PHE A 102 -4.81 -34.36 16.49
C PHE A 102 -5.48 -34.08 17.83
N ASN A 103 -4.75 -34.17 18.95
CA ASN A 103 -5.30 -34.21 20.30
C ASN A 103 -6.37 -35.32 20.47
N ARG A 104 -6.23 -36.43 19.73
CA ARG A 104 -7.04 -37.65 19.80
C ARG A 104 -6.23 -38.84 19.29
N PRO A 105 -6.59 -40.09 19.63
CA PRO A 105 -5.97 -41.25 19.02
C PRO A 105 -6.03 -41.18 17.48
N PRO A 106 -4.95 -41.52 16.76
CA PRO A 106 -4.97 -41.58 15.30
C PRO A 106 -5.82 -42.74 14.80
N THR A 107 -6.38 -42.59 13.60
CA THR A 107 -7.08 -43.67 12.90
C THR A 107 -6.09 -44.63 12.25
N VAL A 108 -6.56 -45.83 11.88
CA VAL A 108 -5.77 -46.82 11.15
C VAL A 108 -5.29 -46.26 9.80
N GLU A 109 -6.13 -45.47 9.13
CA GLU A 109 -5.82 -44.83 7.86
C GLU A 109 -4.74 -43.74 8.01
N GLU A 110 -4.80 -42.94 9.07
CA GLU A 110 -3.78 -41.92 9.37
C GLU A 110 -2.41 -42.56 9.63
N LEU A 111 -2.37 -43.66 10.40
CA LEU A 111 -1.14 -44.43 10.66
C LEU A 111 -0.57 -45.04 9.37
N ALA A 112 -1.42 -45.56 8.49
CA ALA A 112 -0.99 -46.11 7.22
C ALA A 112 -0.53 -45.03 6.21
N THR A 113 -1.11 -43.84 6.29
CA THR A 113 -0.86 -42.74 5.34
C THR A 113 0.36 -41.92 5.71
N ALA A 114 0.57 -41.63 7.01
CA ALA A 114 1.61 -40.71 7.47
C ALA A 114 3.03 -41.04 6.95
N PRO A 115 3.52 -42.30 6.99
CA PRO A 115 4.85 -42.63 6.50
C PRO A 115 5.02 -42.44 4.99
N ARG A 116 3.91 -42.57 4.23
CA ARG A 116 3.91 -42.46 2.76
C ARG A 116 3.90 -41.00 2.29
N LEU A 117 3.54 -40.05 3.16
CA LEU A 117 3.46 -38.64 2.80
C LEU A 117 4.82 -38.06 2.41
N PHE A 118 5.93 -38.55 2.98
CA PHE A 118 7.26 -38.08 2.61
C PHE A 118 7.55 -38.29 1.11
N ALA A 119 7.37 -39.53 0.62
CA ALA A 119 7.55 -39.87 -0.79
C ALA A 119 6.57 -39.10 -1.70
N ARG A 120 5.28 -39.07 -1.36
CA ARG A 120 4.26 -38.35 -2.13
C ARG A 120 4.55 -36.85 -2.28
N THR A 121 5.17 -36.25 -1.27
CA THR A 121 5.50 -34.82 -1.28
C THR A 121 6.81 -34.54 -2.05
N LEU A 122 7.74 -35.50 -2.11
CA LEU A 122 8.97 -35.40 -2.92
C LEU A 122 8.72 -35.62 -4.41
N GLU A 123 7.82 -36.55 -4.76
CA GLU A 123 7.48 -36.88 -6.15
C GLU A 123 6.56 -35.85 -6.82
N ALA A 124 6.04 -34.88 -6.06
CA ALA A 124 5.23 -33.81 -6.60
C ALA A 124 6.08 -32.95 -7.57
N PRO A 125 5.71 -32.84 -8.87
CA PRO A 125 6.53 -32.22 -9.93
C PRO A 125 6.99 -30.78 -9.65
N GLU A 126 6.34 -30.09 -8.71
CA GLU A 126 6.58 -28.68 -8.44
C GLU A 126 7.15 -28.38 -7.05
N GLY A 127 7.60 -29.42 -6.36
CA GLY A 127 8.05 -29.27 -4.99
C GLY A 127 6.93 -28.82 -4.06
N ARG A 128 7.29 -28.75 -2.78
CA ARG A 128 6.38 -28.45 -1.66
C ARG A 128 5.65 -27.12 -1.97
N GLY A 129 4.33 -27.06 -1.81
CA GLY A 129 3.50 -25.87 -2.10
C GLY A 129 3.82 -24.61 -1.30
N VAL A 130 4.94 -24.57 -0.58
CA VAL A 130 5.48 -23.46 0.21
C VAL A 130 6.36 -22.59 -0.67
N ARG A 131 5.95 -21.34 -0.91
CA ARG A 131 6.68 -20.39 -1.76
C ARG A 131 6.43 -18.96 -1.33
N THR A 132 7.23 -18.03 -1.83
CA THR A 132 6.89 -16.61 -1.69
C THR A 132 5.78 -16.23 -2.66
N ILE A 133 5.07 -15.14 -2.38
CA ILE A 133 4.03 -14.60 -3.28
C ILE A 133 4.64 -14.24 -4.65
N HIS A 134 5.84 -13.66 -4.67
CA HIS A 134 6.56 -13.37 -5.93
C HIS A 134 6.90 -14.62 -6.72
N SER A 135 7.45 -15.66 -6.05
CA SER A 135 7.78 -16.94 -6.72
C SER A 135 6.53 -17.67 -7.21
N PHE A 136 5.39 -17.51 -6.52
CA PHE A 136 4.11 -17.98 -7.02
C PHE A 136 3.71 -17.24 -8.30
N ALA A 137 3.74 -15.91 -8.27
CA ALA A 137 3.39 -15.07 -9.42
C ALA A 137 4.29 -15.36 -10.63
N GLU A 138 5.60 -15.46 -10.42
CA GLU A 138 6.57 -15.86 -11.45
C GLU A 138 6.23 -17.20 -12.09
N SER A 139 5.98 -18.23 -11.26
CA SER A 139 5.61 -19.56 -11.75
C SER A 139 4.27 -19.59 -12.48
N LEU A 140 3.32 -18.76 -12.04
CA LEU A 140 2.02 -18.62 -12.68
C LEU A 140 2.15 -17.97 -14.06
N LEU A 141 2.87 -16.85 -14.15
CA LEU A 141 3.10 -16.13 -15.40
C LEU A 141 3.91 -16.95 -16.41
N GLY A 142 4.89 -17.72 -15.94
CA GLY A 142 5.68 -18.60 -16.79
C GLY A 142 4.87 -19.72 -17.44
N ARG A 143 3.74 -20.14 -16.84
CA ARG A 143 2.84 -21.14 -17.42
C ARG A 143 1.83 -20.58 -18.40
N PHE A 144 1.42 -19.34 -18.16
CA PHE A 144 0.36 -18.68 -18.92
C PHE A 144 0.85 -17.35 -19.51
N PRO A 145 1.98 -17.34 -20.26
CA PRO A 145 2.59 -16.10 -20.67
C PRO A 145 1.73 -15.33 -21.67
N ILE A 146 1.03 -16.04 -22.56
CA ILE A 146 0.18 -15.43 -23.60
C ILE A 146 -1.05 -14.77 -22.94
N GLU A 147 -1.72 -15.47 -22.04
CA GLU A 147 -2.89 -15.00 -21.31
C GLU A 147 -2.54 -13.82 -20.40
N ALA A 148 -1.36 -13.87 -19.78
CA ALA A 148 -0.85 -12.78 -18.95
C ALA A 148 -0.29 -11.61 -19.77
N GLN A 149 -0.26 -11.71 -21.10
CA GLN A 149 0.33 -10.71 -22.00
C GLN A 149 1.80 -10.41 -21.66
N VAL A 150 2.55 -11.44 -21.29
CA VAL A 150 3.99 -11.39 -21.04
C VAL A 150 4.75 -12.23 -22.07
N ALA A 151 6.03 -11.93 -22.27
CA ALA A 151 6.85 -12.71 -23.17
C ALA A 151 7.05 -14.15 -22.62
N PRO A 152 6.94 -15.22 -23.43
CA PRO A 152 7.13 -16.60 -22.96
C PRO A 152 8.48 -16.89 -22.28
N HIS A 153 9.50 -16.09 -22.56
CA HIS A 153 10.84 -16.22 -22.00
C HIS A 153 11.23 -14.98 -21.18
N PHE A 154 10.28 -14.37 -20.47
CA PHE A 154 10.60 -13.22 -19.65
C PHE A 154 11.63 -13.59 -18.57
N ALA A 155 12.51 -12.65 -18.24
CA ALA A 155 13.47 -12.82 -17.15
C ALA A 155 13.15 -11.87 -16.00
N VAL A 156 13.23 -12.38 -14.77
CA VAL A 156 13.07 -11.58 -13.55
C VAL A 156 14.38 -10.86 -13.26
N ILE A 157 14.31 -9.54 -13.07
CA ILE A 157 15.48 -8.73 -12.69
C ILE A 157 15.61 -8.60 -11.18
N ASP A 158 16.86 -8.57 -10.71
CA ASP A 158 17.17 -8.24 -9.32
C ASP A 158 17.08 -6.73 -9.06
N GLU A 159 17.11 -6.36 -7.77
CA GLU A 159 16.97 -4.97 -7.35
C GLU A 159 18.09 -4.07 -7.89
N ARG A 160 19.30 -4.61 -8.04
CA ARG A 160 20.45 -3.86 -8.54
C ARG A 160 20.26 -3.50 -10.01
N ARG A 161 19.91 -4.48 -10.85
CA ARG A 161 19.63 -4.27 -12.28
C ARG A 161 18.39 -3.39 -12.47
N ALA A 162 17.38 -3.54 -11.63
CA ALA A 162 16.21 -2.66 -11.63
C ALA A 162 16.61 -1.20 -11.34
N ALA A 163 17.47 -0.96 -10.34
CA ALA A 163 17.97 0.37 -10.02
C ALA A 163 18.80 0.99 -11.16
N GLU A 164 19.66 0.20 -11.82
CA GLU A 164 20.44 0.65 -12.99
C GLU A 164 19.52 1.10 -14.14
N MET A 165 18.49 0.32 -14.45
CA MET A 165 17.52 0.65 -15.51
C MET A 165 16.64 1.86 -15.18
N ARG A 166 16.31 2.07 -13.90
CA ARG A 166 15.59 3.28 -13.47
C ARG A 166 16.44 4.53 -13.61
N SER A 167 17.73 4.43 -13.28
CA SER A 167 18.69 5.50 -13.52
C SER A 167 18.81 5.84 -15.02
N GLU A 168 18.82 4.81 -15.88
CA GLU A 168 18.77 5.00 -17.33
C GLU A 168 17.48 5.70 -17.78
N ALA A 169 16.31 5.27 -17.28
CA ALA A 169 15.03 5.91 -17.57
C ALA A 169 15.01 7.39 -17.15
N GLN A 170 15.56 7.71 -15.97
CA GLN A 170 15.73 9.09 -15.52
C GLN A 170 16.60 9.90 -16.49
N GLY A 171 17.72 9.33 -16.96
CA GLY A 171 18.58 9.95 -17.96
C GLY A 171 17.85 10.26 -19.28
N ARG A 172 16.99 9.35 -19.76
CA ARG A 172 16.16 9.55 -20.96
C ARG A 172 15.19 10.72 -20.79
N ILE A 173 14.53 10.83 -19.64
CA ILE A 173 13.59 11.93 -19.35
C ILE A 173 14.31 13.28 -19.27
N LEU A 174 15.48 13.33 -18.64
CA LEU A 174 16.29 14.55 -18.59
C LEU A 174 16.76 14.98 -19.99
N ALA A 175 17.14 14.03 -20.84
CA ALA A 175 17.50 14.31 -22.23
C ALA A 175 16.30 14.81 -23.05
N ALA A 176 15.12 14.20 -22.89
CA ALA A 176 13.88 14.62 -23.56
C ALA A 176 13.43 16.03 -23.13
N ALA A 177 13.57 16.36 -21.85
CA ALA A 177 13.31 17.69 -21.33
C ALA A 177 14.22 18.75 -21.97
N ALA A 178 15.47 18.39 -22.29
CA ALA A 178 16.43 19.29 -22.94
C ALA A 178 16.22 19.43 -24.47
N SER A 179 15.60 18.43 -25.12
CA SER A 179 15.46 18.39 -26.59
C SER A 179 14.17 19.00 -27.14
N GLY A 180 13.26 19.49 -26.28
CA GLY A 180 12.09 20.27 -26.69
C GLY A 180 10.74 19.55 -26.67
N GLU A 181 10.61 18.39 -26.02
CA GLU A 181 9.28 17.88 -25.64
C GLU A 181 8.65 18.80 -24.60
N THR A 182 7.69 19.63 -25.03
CA THR A 182 7.23 20.78 -24.24
C THR A 182 6.61 20.39 -22.91
N ALA A 183 5.75 19.37 -22.86
CA ALA A 183 5.07 19.00 -21.62
C ALA A 183 6.03 18.46 -20.53
N ILE A 184 6.97 17.59 -20.91
CA ILE A 184 7.97 17.02 -20.00
C ILE A 184 9.01 18.09 -19.66
N GLY A 185 9.48 18.87 -20.64
CA GLY A 185 10.39 19.99 -20.43
C GLY A 185 9.83 21.02 -19.44
N ASP A 186 8.58 21.45 -19.64
CA ASP A 186 7.90 22.41 -18.76
C ASP A 186 7.71 21.86 -17.34
N ALA A 187 7.32 20.58 -17.22
CA ALA A 187 7.20 19.90 -15.93
C ALA A 187 8.55 19.85 -15.20
N MET A 188 9.61 19.45 -15.90
CA MET A 188 10.96 19.34 -15.34
C MET A 188 11.54 20.70 -14.97
N ALA A 189 11.35 21.73 -15.80
CA ALA A 189 11.76 23.10 -15.50
C ALA A 189 11.05 23.63 -14.25
N ARG A 190 9.76 23.34 -14.10
CA ARG A 190 8.99 23.70 -12.91
C ARG A 190 9.50 22.98 -11.66
N LEU A 191 9.76 21.68 -11.73
CA LEU A 191 10.32 20.92 -10.61
C LEU A 191 11.71 21.44 -10.23
N ALA A 192 12.59 21.69 -11.20
CA ALA A 192 13.92 22.25 -10.96
C ALA A 192 13.88 23.63 -10.29
N GLY A 193 12.83 24.42 -10.52
CA GLY A 193 12.60 25.69 -9.83
C GLY A 193 12.08 25.55 -8.39
N LEU A 194 11.63 24.36 -7.97
CA LEU A 194 10.99 24.10 -6.67
C LEU A 194 11.87 23.27 -5.72
N VAL A 195 12.75 22.41 -6.24
CA VAL A 195 13.63 21.53 -5.47
C VAL A 195 15.09 21.76 -5.84
N ALA A 196 15.98 21.66 -4.85
CA ALA A 196 17.42 21.65 -5.11
C ALA A 196 17.80 20.39 -5.89
N ALA A 197 18.94 20.41 -6.58
CA ALA A 197 19.40 19.28 -7.39
C ALA A 197 19.53 17.97 -6.58
N GLU A 198 19.97 18.06 -5.33
CA GLU A 198 20.09 16.91 -4.41
C GLU A 198 18.70 16.34 -4.05
N ASP A 199 17.73 17.21 -3.76
CA ASP A 199 16.35 16.83 -3.46
C ASP A 199 15.62 16.26 -4.67
N PHE A 200 16.00 16.66 -5.88
CA PHE A 200 15.40 16.18 -7.12
C PHE A 200 15.62 14.67 -7.31
N HIS A 201 16.84 14.18 -7.05
CA HIS A 201 17.11 12.73 -7.11
C HIS A 201 16.27 11.95 -6.09
N GLN A 202 16.15 12.48 -4.88
CA GLN A 202 15.33 11.87 -3.83
C GLN A 202 13.85 11.85 -4.22
N LEU A 203 13.34 12.95 -4.78
CA LEU A 203 11.97 13.06 -5.28
C LEU A 203 11.65 12.02 -6.35
N MET A 204 12.57 11.83 -7.32
CA MET A 204 12.39 10.81 -8.37
C MET A 204 12.45 9.39 -7.80
N ALA A 205 13.33 9.14 -6.84
CA ALA A 205 13.40 7.85 -6.15
C ALA A 205 12.11 7.55 -5.36
N ASP A 206 11.53 8.55 -4.69
CA ASP A 206 10.29 8.37 -3.93
C ASP A 206 9.07 8.18 -4.86
N LEU A 207 9.07 8.82 -6.03
CA LEU A 207 8.06 8.61 -7.05
C LEU A 207 8.11 7.20 -7.63
N ASP A 208 9.32 6.66 -7.87
CA ASP A 208 9.51 5.28 -8.27
C ASP A 208 9.02 4.28 -7.22
N LYS A 209 9.35 4.47 -5.94
CA LYS A 209 8.81 3.64 -4.84
C LYS A 209 7.29 3.64 -4.81
N GLN A 210 6.65 4.72 -5.25
CA GLN A 210 5.20 4.86 -5.32
C GLN A 210 4.62 4.50 -6.70
N ARG A 211 5.39 3.92 -7.64
CA ARG A 211 4.93 3.66 -9.01
C ARG A 211 3.67 2.82 -9.07
N GLY A 212 3.53 1.81 -8.20
CA GLY A 212 2.32 0.97 -8.15
C GLY A 212 1.08 1.79 -7.80
N ARG A 213 1.19 2.69 -6.82
CA ARG A 213 0.12 3.61 -6.44
C ARG A 213 -0.20 4.61 -7.56
N LEU A 214 0.82 5.14 -8.22
CA LEU A 214 0.65 6.04 -9.37
C LEU A 214 -0.09 5.34 -10.52
N ARG A 215 0.32 4.12 -10.89
CA ARG A 215 -0.36 3.31 -11.93
C ARG A 215 -1.83 3.09 -11.61
N ARG A 216 -2.15 2.71 -10.36
CA ARG A 216 -3.55 2.56 -9.93
C ARG A 216 -4.33 3.86 -10.02
N ALA A 217 -3.73 4.97 -9.61
CA ALA A 217 -4.36 6.29 -9.66
C ALA A 217 -4.64 6.73 -11.12
N LEU A 218 -3.68 6.52 -12.03
CA LEU A 218 -3.83 6.80 -13.46
C LEU A 218 -4.94 5.94 -14.07
N ALA A 219 -4.92 4.62 -13.84
CA ALA A 219 -5.94 3.70 -14.34
C ALA A 219 -7.35 4.07 -13.82
N ALA A 220 -7.48 4.32 -12.52
CA ALA A 220 -8.75 4.73 -11.93
C ALA A 220 -9.26 6.09 -12.43
N ALA A 221 -8.38 6.94 -12.93
CA ALA A 221 -8.69 8.26 -13.46
C ALA A 221 -8.88 8.31 -14.98
N GLY A 222 -8.59 7.22 -15.70
CA GLY A 222 -8.64 7.19 -17.16
C GLY A 222 -7.43 7.86 -17.82
N GLY A 223 -6.28 7.92 -17.14
CA GLY A 223 -5.04 8.53 -17.62
C GLY A 223 -4.63 9.78 -16.84
N LEU A 224 -3.51 10.39 -17.25
CA LEU A 224 -2.93 11.57 -16.59
C LEU A 224 -3.89 12.75 -16.56
N ASP A 225 -4.52 13.10 -17.69
CA ASP A 225 -5.46 14.24 -17.75
C ASP A 225 -6.62 14.10 -16.76
N GLY A 226 -7.17 12.88 -16.64
CA GLY A 226 -8.22 12.59 -15.67
C GLY A 226 -7.74 12.72 -14.22
N LEU A 227 -6.49 12.31 -13.94
CA LEU A 227 -5.89 12.42 -12.62
C LEU A 227 -5.61 13.89 -12.27
N LEU A 228 -5.06 14.67 -13.21
CA LEU A 228 -4.81 16.10 -13.06
C LEU A 228 -6.12 16.88 -12.84
N ALA A 229 -7.18 16.53 -13.56
CA ALA A 229 -8.50 17.14 -13.36
C ALA A 229 -9.07 16.82 -11.96
N ARG A 230 -8.90 15.59 -11.45
CA ARG A 230 -9.29 15.21 -10.08
C ARG A 230 -8.48 15.96 -9.03
N LEU A 231 -7.17 16.09 -9.22
CA LEU A 231 -6.28 16.84 -8.35
C LEU A 231 -6.71 18.30 -8.22
N ARG A 232 -6.95 18.98 -9.36
CA ARG A 232 -7.39 20.38 -9.36
C ARG A 232 -8.72 20.55 -8.63
N ARG A 233 -9.71 19.69 -8.87
CA ARG A 233 -10.97 19.69 -8.12
C ARG A 233 -10.79 19.49 -6.62
N ALA A 234 -9.92 18.57 -6.21
CA ALA A 234 -9.63 18.31 -4.79
C ALA A 234 -8.98 19.52 -4.09
N GLN A 235 -8.21 20.33 -4.83
CA GLN A 235 -7.63 21.59 -4.33
C GLN A 235 -8.58 22.79 -4.44
N GLY A 236 -9.82 22.59 -4.90
CA GLY A 236 -10.76 23.68 -5.16
C GLY A 236 -10.32 24.60 -6.30
N VAL A 237 -9.53 24.11 -7.25
CA VAL A 237 -8.98 24.85 -8.40
C VAL A 237 -9.79 24.49 -9.66
N ALA A 238 -10.39 25.49 -10.31
CA ALA A 238 -11.14 25.34 -11.55
C ALA A 238 -10.20 25.16 -12.75
N ALA A 239 -10.72 24.70 -13.89
CA ALA A 239 -9.90 24.46 -15.09
C ALA A 239 -9.19 25.73 -15.59
N GLY A 240 -9.86 26.89 -15.55
CA GLY A 240 -9.30 28.18 -15.96
C GLY A 240 -8.48 28.93 -14.90
N ASP A 241 -8.33 28.38 -13.70
CA ASP A 241 -7.57 29.03 -12.64
C ASP A 241 -6.06 28.85 -12.88
N THR A 242 -5.38 29.94 -13.18
CA THR A 242 -3.92 30.02 -13.23
C THR A 242 -3.47 31.11 -12.28
N ARG A 243 -2.16 31.19 -12.00
CA ARG A 243 -1.62 32.32 -11.25
C ARG A 243 -2.09 33.66 -11.82
N ALA A 244 -2.07 33.80 -13.15
CA ALA A 244 -2.47 35.03 -13.83
C ALA A 244 -3.97 35.30 -13.70
N THR A 245 -4.84 34.31 -13.92
CA THR A 245 -6.30 34.55 -13.87
C THR A 245 -6.80 34.79 -12.46
N VAL A 246 -6.20 34.16 -11.45
CA VAL A 246 -6.54 34.43 -10.03
C VAL A 246 -6.16 35.85 -9.64
N ILE A 247 -4.94 36.31 -10.01
CA ILE A 247 -4.52 37.69 -9.74
C ILE A 247 -5.41 38.69 -10.48
N ALA A 248 -5.68 38.45 -11.77
CA ALA A 248 -6.54 39.31 -12.57
C ALA A 248 -7.96 39.41 -11.98
N THR A 249 -8.52 38.29 -11.50
CA THR A 249 -9.83 38.27 -10.84
C THR A 249 -9.82 39.01 -9.50
N ALA A 250 -8.72 38.97 -8.75
CA ALA A 250 -8.60 39.69 -7.48
C ALA A 250 -8.42 41.21 -7.67
N ALA A 251 -7.93 41.63 -8.84
CA ALA A 251 -7.56 43.01 -9.16
C ALA A 251 -8.53 43.72 -10.13
N CYS A 252 -9.52 43.02 -10.69
CA CYS A 252 -10.48 43.61 -11.62
C CYS A 252 -11.49 44.54 -10.93
N ASP A 253 -12.12 45.41 -11.71
CA ASP A 253 -13.18 46.28 -11.21
C ASP A 253 -14.36 45.44 -10.70
N GLY A 254 -14.94 45.83 -9.57
CA GLY A 254 -16.00 45.10 -8.88
C GLY A 254 -15.51 43.93 -8.02
N ALA A 255 -14.22 43.59 -8.04
CA ALA A 255 -13.65 42.60 -7.13
C ALA A 255 -13.47 43.13 -5.71
N PHE A 256 -13.55 44.44 -5.49
CA PHE A 256 -13.40 45.13 -4.21
C PHE A 256 -14.31 46.36 -4.18
N ASP A 257 -14.62 46.88 -3.00
CA ASP A 257 -15.38 48.13 -2.86
C ASP A 257 -14.43 49.33 -2.88
N GLU A 258 -14.30 49.97 -4.04
CA GLU A 258 -13.43 51.13 -4.21
C GLU A 258 -13.82 52.29 -3.27
N ALA A 259 -15.12 52.57 -3.13
CA ALA A 259 -15.61 53.71 -2.35
C ALA A 259 -15.33 53.53 -0.87
N GLU A 260 -15.55 52.33 -0.34
CA GLU A 260 -15.23 51.98 1.04
C GLU A 260 -13.72 52.00 1.30
N LEU A 261 -12.90 51.49 0.37
CA LEU A 261 -11.44 51.54 0.52
C LEU A 261 -10.89 52.97 0.50
N TRP A 262 -11.47 53.87 -0.31
CA TRP A 262 -11.14 55.30 -0.25
C TRP A 262 -11.52 55.93 1.09
N ARG A 263 -12.67 55.56 1.65
CA ARG A 263 -13.13 56.01 2.97
C ARG A 263 -12.20 55.53 4.08
N ALA A 264 -11.83 54.25 4.07
CA ALA A 264 -10.88 53.67 5.01
C ALA A 264 -9.50 54.35 4.91
N ALA A 265 -8.99 54.59 3.69
CA ALA A 265 -7.73 55.30 3.49
C ALA A 265 -7.77 56.74 4.06
N LYS A 266 -8.89 57.45 3.91
CA LYS A 266 -9.09 58.78 4.50
C LYS A 266 -9.09 58.76 6.03
N ALA A 267 -9.65 57.72 6.65
CA ALA A 267 -9.61 57.55 8.10
C ALA A 267 -8.17 57.27 8.60
N LEU A 268 -7.42 56.44 7.87
CA LEU A 268 -6.03 56.12 8.16
C LEU A 268 -5.10 57.36 8.15
N ASP A 269 -5.42 58.42 7.38
CA ASP A 269 -4.64 59.67 7.39
C ASP A 269 -4.54 60.33 8.77
N LYS A 270 -5.56 60.12 9.62
CA LYS A 270 -5.60 60.64 11.00
C LYS A 270 -4.82 59.77 12.00
N GLY A 271 -4.33 58.62 11.56
CA GLY A 271 -3.58 57.66 12.36
C GLY A 271 -2.09 57.99 12.51
N SER A 272 -1.35 56.92 12.80
CA SER A 272 0.12 56.87 12.90
C SER A 272 0.81 57.03 11.55
N THR A 273 2.15 57.17 11.54
CA THR A 273 2.94 57.18 10.29
C THR A 273 2.66 55.93 9.44
N GLY A 274 2.62 54.75 10.05
CA GLY A 274 2.32 53.51 9.33
C GLY A 274 0.89 53.45 8.79
N ASP A 275 -0.09 54.11 9.42
CA ASP A 275 -1.45 54.21 8.87
C ASP A 275 -1.45 55.08 7.61
N ARG A 276 -0.72 56.19 7.61
CA ARG A 276 -0.61 57.09 6.46
C ARG A 276 0.10 56.42 5.27
N GLU A 277 1.15 55.65 5.54
CA GLU A 277 1.84 54.85 4.52
C GLU A 277 0.89 53.82 3.87
N ARG A 278 0.11 53.10 4.68
CA ARG A 278 -0.94 52.18 4.18
C ARG A 278 -2.00 52.92 3.38
N ALA A 279 -2.47 54.08 3.86
CA ALA A 279 -3.45 54.91 3.17
C ALA A 279 -2.95 55.37 1.80
N GLU A 280 -1.67 55.73 1.69
CA GLU A 280 -1.05 56.09 0.42
C GLU A 280 -0.96 54.88 -0.51
N ALA A 281 -0.53 53.71 -0.01
CA ALA A 281 -0.44 52.48 -0.79
C ALA A 281 -1.81 52.02 -1.33
N ILE A 282 -2.86 52.05 -0.51
CA ILE A 282 -4.24 51.75 -0.94
C ILE A 282 -4.65 52.71 -2.07
N ARG A 283 -4.51 54.04 -1.85
CA ARG A 283 -4.90 55.04 -2.85
C ARG A 283 -4.09 54.95 -4.13
N ARG A 284 -2.81 54.58 -4.04
CA ARG A 284 -1.94 54.37 -5.20
C ARG A 284 -2.45 53.20 -6.03
N TRP A 285 -2.74 52.07 -5.39
CA TRP A 285 -3.26 50.88 -6.08
C TRP A 285 -4.63 51.12 -6.70
N LEU A 286 -5.55 51.80 -5.99
CA LEU A 286 -6.90 52.10 -6.53
C LEU A 286 -6.87 52.96 -7.81
N LYS A 287 -5.88 53.86 -7.94
CA LYS A 287 -5.73 54.72 -9.13
C LYS A 287 -5.18 54.00 -10.36
N LEU A 288 -4.66 52.79 -10.21
CA LEU A 288 -4.13 52.01 -11.32
C LEU A 288 -5.27 51.37 -12.10
N ASP A 289 -5.06 51.18 -13.41
CA ASP A 289 -5.93 50.32 -14.22
C ASP A 289 -5.83 48.84 -13.77
N ALA A 290 -6.79 48.02 -14.20
CA ALA A 290 -6.87 46.62 -13.79
C ALA A 290 -5.59 45.81 -14.10
N THR A 291 -4.92 46.10 -15.22
CA THR A 291 -3.69 45.40 -15.61
C THR A 291 -2.55 45.73 -14.65
N ARG A 292 -2.33 47.02 -14.37
CA ARG A 292 -1.30 47.48 -13.44
C ARG A 292 -1.62 47.09 -11.99
N ARG A 293 -2.89 47.03 -11.61
CA ARG A 293 -3.31 46.48 -10.31
C ARG A 293 -2.96 45.02 -10.18
N ALA A 294 -3.16 44.22 -11.23
CA ALA A 294 -2.78 42.81 -11.24
C ALA A 294 -1.26 42.62 -11.09
N GLU A 295 -0.45 43.38 -11.84
CA GLU A 295 1.02 43.34 -11.75
C GLU A 295 1.55 43.64 -10.35
N THR A 296 0.92 44.59 -9.64
CA THR A 296 1.35 45.06 -8.30
C THR A 296 0.59 44.39 -7.15
N PHE A 297 -0.33 43.46 -7.44
CA PHE A 297 -1.24 42.91 -6.43
C PHE A 297 -0.50 42.18 -5.30
N ILE A 298 0.42 41.27 -5.63
CA ILE A 298 1.11 40.42 -4.64
C ILE A 298 2.19 41.20 -3.89
N ASP A 299 3.03 41.92 -4.63
CA ASP A 299 4.28 42.48 -4.09
C ASP A 299 4.05 43.82 -3.38
N ASP A 300 2.97 44.54 -3.71
CA ASP A 300 2.63 45.83 -3.08
C ASP A 300 1.33 45.75 -2.29
N TYR A 301 0.19 45.57 -2.96
CA TYR A 301 -1.13 45.76 -2.34
C TYR A 301 -1.45 44.72 -1.27
N ALA A 302 -1.24 43.43 -1.57
CA ALA A 302 -1.55 42.34 -0.65
C ALA A 302 -0.70 42.40 0.63
N THR A 303 0.51 42.97 0.56
CA THR A 303 1.41 43.09 1.72
C THR A 303 0.87 43.95 2.85
N ILE A 304 -0.14 44.79 2.57
CA ILE A 304 -0.88 45.57 3.57
C ILE A 304 -1.71 44.65 4.47
N PHE A 305 -2.24 43.58 3.89
CA PHE A 305 -3.27 42.72 4.49
C PHE A 305 -2.74 41.34 4.90
N VAL A 306 -1.66 40.88 4.30
CA VAL A 306 -1.04 39.59 4.63
C VAL A 306 0.46 39.73 4.92
N THR A 307 0.98 38.81 5.74
CA THR A 307 2.42 38.68 6.01
C THR A 307 3.17 38.12 4.80
N ARG A 308 4.50 38.06 4.88
CA ARG A 308 5.34 37.36 3.89
C ARG A 308 5.01 35.87 3.73
N LYS A 309 4.39 35.24 4.73
CA LYS A 309 3.87 33.85 4.67
C LYS A 309 2.46 33.77 4.10
N TRP A 310 1.90 34.90 3.67
CA TRP A 310 0.52 35.10 3.23
C TRP A 310 -0.50 34.70 4.30
N GLU A 311 -0.19 35.03 5.55
CA GLU A 311 -1.12 34.90 6.68
C GLU A 311 -1.76 36.26 6.94
N PRO A 312 -3.05 36.35 7.30
CA PRO A 312 -3.69 37.64 7.57
C PRO A 312 -2.97 38.40 8.68
N VAL A 313 -2.67 39.68 8.46
CA VAL A 313 -2.08 40.53 9.51
C VAL A 313 -3.07 40.75 10.67
N ALA A 314 -2.54 41.03 11.86
CA ALA A 314 -3.37 41.34 13.02
C ALA A 314 -4.11 42.67 12.84
N GLU A 315 -5.34 42.78 13.34
CA GLU A 315 -6.16 44.00 13.24
C GLU A 315 -5.44 45.25 13.78
N LYS A 316 -4.75 45.11 14.92
CA LYS A 316 -3.96 46.19 15.53
C LYS A 316 -2.87 46.75 14.62
N THR A 317 -2.46 45.98 13.60
CA THR A 317 -1.47 46.38 12.59
C THR A 317 -2.12 47.09 11.41
N LEU A 318 -3.40 46.80 11.10
CA LEU A 318 -4.12 47.43 9.99
C LEU A 318 -4.52 48.88 10.29
N VAL A 319 -5.01 49.12 11.51
CA VAL A 319 -5.63 50.38 11.89
C VAL A 319 -5.39 50.71 13.36
N THR A 320 -4.87 51.91 13.64
CA THR A 320 -4.67 52.38 15.02
C THR A 320 -5.94 52.99 15.63
N LYS A 321 -5.95 53.16 16.95
CA LYS A 321 -7.07 53.75 17.70
C LYS A 321 -7.52 55.11 17.14
N LYS A 322 -6.56 55.99 16.79
CA LYS A 322 -6.86 57.33 16.24
C LYS A 322 -7.58 57.28 14.89
N ALA A 323 -7.22 56.32 14.04
CA ALA A 323 -7.92 56.13 12.76
C ALA A 323 -9.34 55.59 12.97
N LYS A 324 -9.56 54.70 13.95
CA LYS A 324 -10.90 54.22 14.33
C LYS A 324 -11.79 55.33 14.91
N GLU A 325 -11.21 56.24 15.69
CA GLU A 325 -11.94 57.40 16.22
C GLU A 325 -12.35 58.38 15.12
N ALA A 326 -11.56 58.47 14.03
CA ALA A 326 -11.88 59.31 12.87
C ALA A 326 -13.01 58.73 12.01
N ASP A 327 -13.09 57.40 11.92
CA ASP A 327 -14.20 56.68 11.27
C ASP A 327 -14.36 55.28 11.88
N PRO A 328 -15.42 55.03 12.65
CA PRO A 328 -15.64 53.74 13.30
C PRO A 328 -15.77 52.56 12.34
N GLU A 329 -16.20 52.78 11.09
CA GLU A 329 -16.40 51.71 10.10
C GLU A 329 -15.12 51.34 9.36
N ALA A 330 -14.08 52.20 9.38
CA ALA A 330 -12.83 51.96 8.66
C ALA A 330 -12.13 50.65 9.07
N ALA A 331 -12.25 50.25 10.34
CA ALA A 331 -11.72 48.97 10.79
C ALA A 331 -12.43 47.77 10.16
N GLY A 332 -13.77 47.82 10.05
CA GLY A 332 -14.57 46.78 9.40
C GLY A 332 -14.19 46.62 7.93
N ILE A 333 -14.16 47.75 7.19
CA ILE A 333 -13.78 47.78 5.77
C ILE A 333 -12.40 47.14 5.53
N LEU A 334 -11.38 47.53 6.32
CA LEU A 334 -10.03 46.96 6.19
C LEU A 334 -9.97 45.48 6.58
N LEU A 335 -10.82 45.04 7.50
CA LEU A 335 -10.91 43.63 7.89
C LEU A 335 -11.58 42.78 6.80
N ASP A 336 -12.62 43.29 6.15
CA ASP A 336 -13.30 42.62 5.05
C ASP A 336 -12.38 42.52 3.82
N GLU A 337 -11.67 43.60 3.49
CA GLU A 337 -10.67 43.59 2.44
C GLU A 337 -9.52 42.63 2.76
N ARG A 338 -9.09 42.56 4.03
CA ARG A 338 -8.09 41.57 4.47
C ARG A 338 -8.59 40.15 4.23
N VAL A 339 -9.85 39.85 4.55
CA VAL A 339 -10.43 38.51 4.32
C VAL A 339 -10.42 38.18 2.83
N ARG A 340 -10.81 39.13 1.98
CA ARG A 340 -10.82 38.98 0.52
C ARG A 340 -9.42 38.74 -0.04
N VAL A 341 -8.45 39.57 0.31
CA VAL A 341 -7.04 39.41 -0.11
C VAL A 341 -6.50 38.08 0.38
N ALA A 342 -6.73 37.72 1.65
CA ALA A 342 -6.29 36.43 2.19
C ALA A 342 -6.89 35.24 1.44
N ALA A 343 -8.16 35.32 1.02
CA ALA A 343 -8.79 34.30 0.18
C ALA A 343 -8.13 34.19 -1.20
N ALA A 344 -7.79 35.32 -1.84
CA ALA A 344 -7.04 35.31 -3.10
C ALA A 344 -5.64 34.69 -2.92
N MET A 345 -4.93 35.02 -1.84
CA MET A 345 -3.62 34.43 -1.55
C MET A 345 -3.72 32.91 -1.27
N ALA A 346 -4.75 32.47 -0.54
CA ALA A 346 -5.00 31.05 -0.32
C ALA A 346 -5.28 30.33 -1.64
N LYS A 347 -6.08 30.93 -2.54
CA LYS A 347 -6.34 30.40 -3.87
C LYS A 347 -5.06 30.28 -4.70
N LEU A 348 -4.18 31.27 -4.66
CA LEU A 348 -2.88 31.23 -5.32
C LEU A 348 -1.99 30.09 -4.79
N LYS A 349 -2.02 29.82 -3.47
CA LYS A 349 -1.34 28.64 -2.89
C LYS A 349 -1.91 27.35 -3.46
N SER A 350 -3.23 27.21 -3.51
CA SER A 350 -3.88 26.01 -4.08
C SER A 350 -3.50 25.79 -5.55
N VAL A 351 -3.48 26.86 -6.36
CA VAL A 351 -3.03 26.79 -7.76
C VAL A 351 -1.57 26.35 -7.85
N ALA A 352 -0.68 26.95 -7.06
CA ALA A 352 0.74 26.60 -7.06
C ALA A 352 0.98 25.14 -6.66
N ILE A 353 0.29 24.64 -5.63
CA ILE A 353 0.35 23.23 -5.20
C ILE A 353 -0.17 22.31 -6.31
N ALA A 354 -1.29 22.67 -6.96
CA ALA A 354 -1.85 21.89 -8.05
C ALA A 354 -0.90 21.82 -9.25
N GLU A 355 -0.29 22.94 -9.64
CA GLU A 355 0.68 23.02 -10.75
C GLU A 355 1.98 22.25 -10.43
N ALA A 356 2.51 22.38 -9.21
CA ALA A 356 3.69 21.64 -8.77
C ALA A 356 3.44 20.13 -8.76
N THR A 357 2.29 19.71 -8.22
CA THR A 357 1.91 18.30 -8.18
C THR A 357 1.63 17.77 -9.59
N ALA A 358 1.05 18.58 -10.49
CA ALA A 358 0.84 18.22 -11.88
C ALA A 358 2.16 17.98 -12.62
N ALA A 359 3.16 18.85 -12.41
CA ALA A 359 4.49 18.66 -12.95
C ALA A 359 5.14 17.37 -12.43
N LEU A 360 5.01 17.08 -11.12
CA LEU A 360 5.50 15.84 -10.52
C LEU A 360 4.85 14.60 -11.16
N LEU A 361 3.52 14.60 -11.33
CA LEU A 361 2.80 13.48 -11.93
C LEU A 361 3.14 13.29 -13.41
N THR A 362 3.32 14.39 -14.16
CA THR A 362 3.72 14.36 -15.57
C THR A 362 5.12 13.75 -15.73
N GLY A 363 6.10 14.23 -14.95
CA GLY A 363 7.44 13.65 -14.95
C GLY A 363 7.46 12.20 -14.46
N GLY A 364 6.63 11.86 -13.49
CA GLY A 364 6.49 10.50 -12.96
C GLY A 364 5.92 9.51 -13.96
N GLU A 365 4.86 9.87 -14.66
CA GLU A 365 4.28 9.03 -15.71
C GLU A 365 5.30 8.79 -16.82
N ALA A 366 5.99 9.84 -17.28
CA ALA A 366 7.02 9.73 -18.29
C ALA A 366 8.17 8.82 -17.85
N MET A 367 8.66 8.96 -16.61
CA MET A 367 9.70 8.10 -16.05
C MET A 367 9.25 6.64 -15.98
N VAL A 368 8.02 6.38 -15.50
CA VAL A 368 7.46 5.03 -15.45
C VAL A 368 7.33 4.44 -16.87
N ALA A 369 6.90 5.23 -17.84
CA ALA A 369 6.78 4.81 -19.23
C ALA A 369 8.15 4.45 -19.85
N ALA A 370 9.18 5.28 -19.62
CA ALA A 370 10.53 5.03 -20.08
C ALA A 370 11.13 3.75 -19.46
N TYR A 371 10.92 3.54 -18.17
CA TYR A 371 11.36 2.33 -17.47
C TYR A 371 10.66 1.07 -18.02
N GLU A 372 9.34 1.15 -18.26
CA GLU A 372 8.58 0.06 -18.89
C GLU A 372 9.02 -0.23 -20.32
N GLU A 373 9.40 0.78 -21.09
CA GLU A 373 9.95 0.59 -22.43
C GLU A 373 11.28 -0.16 -22.39
N ILE A 374 12.21 0.23 -21.51
CA ILE A 374 13.49 -0.47 -21.31
C ILE A 374 13.24 -1.94 -20.96
N LYS A 375 12.33 -2.21 -20.01
CA LYS A 375 12.00 -3.58 -19.61
C LYS A 375 11.38 -4.38 -20.75
N ARG A 376 10.42 -3.81 -21.48
CA ARG A 376 9.74 -4.48 -22.61
C ARG A 376 10.71 -4.84 -23.73
N ALA A 377 11.64 -3.96 -24.07
CA ALA A 377 12.63 -4.20 -25.12
C ALA A 377 13.53 -5.43 -24.83
N CYS A 378 13.72 -5.77 -23.55
CA CYS A 378 14.53 -6.91 -23.13
C CYS A 378 13.71 -8.08 -22.57
N ALA A 379 12.38 -8.07 -22.70
CA ALA A 379 11.48 -9.05 -22.10
C ALA A 379 11.71 -9.25 -20.59
N LEU A 380 11.86 -8.15 -19.84
CA LEU A 380 12.17 -8.17 -18.42
C LEU A 380 10.95 -7.87 -17.55
N ARG A 381 10.98 -8.42 -16.33
CA ARG A 381 9.98 -8.18 -15.28
C ARG A 381 10.68 -7.94 -13.94
N ASP A 382 10.26 -6.91 -13.22
CA ASP A 382 10.64 -6.72 -11.82
C ASP A 382 9.61 -7.39 -10.88
N TYR A 383 9.90 -7.39 -9.58
CA TYR A 383 9.02 -8.03 -8.58
C TYR A 383 7.61 -7.41 -8.53
N ASP A 384 7.47 -6.10 -8.75
CA ASP A 384 6.16 -5.44 -8.75
C ASP A 384 5.36 -5.81 -10.00
N ASP A 385 6.03 -5.96 -11.14
CA ASP A 385 5.38 -6.43 -12.37
C ASP A 385 4.83 -7.84 -12.19
N LEU A 386 5.56 -8.75 -11.53
CA LEU A 386 5.07 -10.10 -11.28
C LEU A 386 3.73 -10.10 -10.55
N ILE A 387 3.62 -9.29 -9.49
CA ILE A 387 2.39 -9.17 -8.71
C ILE A 387 1.27 -8.52 -9.54
N ALA A 388 1.58 -7.43 -10.24
CA ALA A 388 0.61 -6.72 -11.07
C ALA A 388 0.09 -7.57 -12.23
N ASP A 389 0.97 -8.30 -12.92
CA ASP A 389 0.63 -9.15 -14.06
C ASP A 389 -0.16 -10.38 -13.60
N ALA A 390 0.23 -11.01 -12.49
CA ALA A 390 -0.54 -12.11 -11.89
C ALA A 390 -1.93 -11.65 -11.45
N GLY A 391 -2.02 -10.47 -10.84
CA GLY A 391 -3.31 -9.87 -10.46
C GLY A 391 -4.22 -9.63 -11.66
N ARG A 392 -3.68 -9.12 -12.79
CA ARG A 392 -4.46 -8.91 -14.02
C ARG A 392 -4.91 -10.23 -14.64
N LEU A 393 -4.02 -11.23 -14.73
CA LEU A 393 -4.36 -12.56 -15.24
C LEU A 393 -5.56 -13.15 -14.46
N LEU A 394 -5.51 -13.06 -13.13
CA LEU A 394 -6.55 -13.57 -12.24
C LEU A 394 -7.81 -12.68 -12.17
N ALA A 395 -7.78 -11.45 -12.71
CA ALA A 395 -8.94 -10.55 -12.68
C ALA A 395 -9.88 -10.74 -13.88
N THR A 396 -9.48 -11.52 -14.90
CA THR A 396 -10.32 -11.81 -16.08
C THR A 396 -11.53 -12.69 -15.68
N ASP A 397 -12.67 -12.52 -16.37
CA ASP A 397 -13.96 -13.15 -15.99
C ASP A 397 -13.88 -14.69 -15.88
N ASP A 398 -13.06 -15.33 -16.72
CA ASP A 398 -12.77 -16.77 -16.67
C ASP A 398 -11.42 -17.12 -16.03
N GLY A 399 -10.61 -16.12 -15.66
CA GLY A 399 -9.20 -16.27 -15.32
C GLY A 399 -8.95 -17.20 -14.14
N VAL A 400 -9.68 -17.00 -13.03
CA VAL A 400 -9.51 -17.80 -11.80
C VAL A 400 -9.91 -19.25 -12.03
N SER A 401 -11.12 -19.49 -12.55
CA SER A 401 -11.64 -20.84 -12.77
C SER A 401 -10.84 -21.61 -13.82
N TRP A 402 -10.38 -20.93 -14.87
CA TRP A 402 -9.53 -21.53 -15.90
C TRP A 402 -8.10 -21.81 -15.40
N VAL A 403 -7.48 -20.88 -14.65
CA VAL A 403 -6.18 -21.10 -14.01
C VAL A 403 -6.26 -22.29 -13.05
N HIS A 404 -7.28 -22.35 -12.18
CA HIS A 404 -7.47 -23.51 -11.30
C HIS A 404 -7.70 -24.81 -12.08
N TYR A 405 -8.41 -24.77 -13.20
CA TYR A 405 -8.59 -25.93 -14.06
C TYR A 405 -7.26 -26.42 -14.67
N LYS A 406 -6.40 -25.49 -15.12
CA LYS A 406 -5.13 -25.76 -15.80
C LYS A 406 -3.95 -26.03 -14.87
N LEU A 407 -4.00 -25.64 -13.60
CA LEU A 407 -3.00 -25.96 -12.58
C LEU A 407 -3.07 -27.43 -12.10
N ASP A 408 -3.28 -28.39 -13.01
CA ASP A 408 -3.26 -29.85 -12.75
C ASP A 408 -4.02 -30.31 -11.49
N GLY A 409 -5.23 -29.78 -11.30
CA GLY A 409 -6.14 -30.19 -10.25
C GLY A 409 -6.56 -29.08 -9.28
N GLY A 410 -6.08 -27.85 -9.45
CA GLY A 410 -6.54 -26.67 -8.73
C GLY A 410 -5.92 -26.47 -7.36
N ILE A 411 -6.29 -25.37 -6.70
CA ILE A 411 -5.87 -25.04 -5.34
C ILE A 411 -7.09 -25.21 -4.44
N ASP A 412 -6.94 -25.98 -3.37
CA ASP A 412 -8.02 -26.26 -2.42
C ASP A 412 -7.82 -25.49 -1.12
N HIS A 413 -6.56 -25.22 -0.77
CA HIS A 413 -6.20 -24.50 0.45
C HIS A 413 -5.15 -23.43 0.16
N VAL A 414 -5.44 -22.20 0.58
CA VAL A 414 -4.49 -21.09 0.54
C VAL A 414 -4.13 -20.73 1.97
N LEU A 415 -2.84 -20.77 2.29
CA LEU A 415 -2.29 -20.46 3.59
C LEU A 415 -1.32 -19.29 3.44
N VAL A 416 -1.46 -18.24 4.24
CA VAL A 416 -0.62 -17.04 4.19
C VAL A 416 0.08 -16.87 5.54
N ASP A 417 1.41 -16.89 5.53
CA ASP A 417 2.27 -16.60 6.68
C ASP A 417 2.78 -15.15 6.62
N GLU A 418 3.05 -14.57 7.79
CA GLU A 418 3.42 -13.16 7.96
C GLU A 418 2.47 -12.21 7.20
N ALA A 419 1.17 -12.49 7.34
CA ALA A 419 0.10 -11.85 6.58
C ALA A 419 0.02 -10.33 6.80
N GLN A 420 0.58 -9.81 7.90
CA GLN A 420 0.69 -8.36 8.18
C GLN A 420 1.67 -7.63 7.25
N ASP A 421 2.62 -8.35 6.63
CA ASP A 421 3.66 -7.77 5.77
C ASP A 421 3.28 -7.80 4.29
N THR A 422 2.10 -8.34 3.97
CA THR A 422 1.61 -8.47 2.60
C THR A 422 1.02 -7.14 2.12
N SER A 423 1.45 -6.69 0.93
CA SER A 423 0.98 -5.43 0.33
C SER A 423 -0.45 -5.55 -0.24
N PRO A 424 -1.18 -4.44 -0.47
CA PRO A 424 -2.51 -4.48 -1.09
C PRO A 424 -2.57 -5.25 -2.41
N ASP A 425 -1.55 -5.12 -3.27
CA ASP A 425 -1.53 -5.78 -4.58
C ASP A 425 -1.27 -7.30 -4.45
N GLN A 426 -0.42 -7.70 -3.49
CA GLN A 426 -0.19 -9.11 -3.19
C GLN A 426 -1.45 -9.77 -2.62
N TRP A 427 -2.15 -9.06 -1.73
CA TRP A 427 -3.43 -9.52 -1.21
C TRP A 427 -4.49 -9.65 -2.29
N HIS A 428 -4.50 -8.75 -3.28
CA HIS A 428 -5.40 -8.88 -4.42
C HIS A 428 -5.20 -10.22 -5.15
N VAL A 429 -3.94 -10.65 -5.35
CA VAL A 429 -3.63 -11.98 -5.92
C VAL A 429 -4.22 -13.09 -5.05
N VAL A 430 -4.02 -13.03 -3.72
CA VAL A 430 -4.54 -14.03 -2.77
C VAL A 430 -6.07 -14.09 -2.78
N GLU A 431 -6.74 -12.94 -2.75
CA GLU A 431 -8.21 -12.85 -2.81
C GLU A 431 -8.77 -13.49 -4.08
N ARG A 432 -8.13 -13.23 -5.22
CA ARG A 432 -8.55 -13.80 -6.51
C ARG A 432 -8.37 -15.31 -6.53
N LEU A 433 -7.23 -15.83 -6.06
CA LEU A 433 -6.99 -17.28 -5.96
C LEU A 433 -7.98 -17.98 -5.03
N ALA A 434 -8.40 -17.32 -3.95
CA ALA A 434 -9.41 -17.85 -3.05
C ALA A 434 -10.84 -17.57 -3.53
N GLY A 435 -11.03 -16.83 -4.63
CA GLY A 435 -12.31 -16.29 -5.05
C GLY A 435 -13.36 -17.37 -5.32
N ASP A 436 -12.96 -18.45 -5.98
CA ASP A 436 -13.82 -19.58 -6.33
C ASP A 436 -14.20 -20.44 -5.12
N PHE A 437 -13.56 -20.23 -3.96
CA PHE A 437 -13.85 -21.03 -2.77
C PHE A 437 -15.23 -20.68 -2.20
N PHE A 438 -15.77 -19.53 -2.59
CA PHE A 438 -17.01 -18.96 -2.05
C PHE A 438 -18.11 -18.81 -3.10
N SER A 439 -18.03 -19.49 -4.25
CA SER A 439 -19.05 -19.46 -5.31
C SER A 439 -20.17 -20.50 -5.12
N GLY A 440 -20.25 -21.16 -3.96
CA GLY A 440 -21.20 -22.24 -3.67
C GLY A 440 -20.61 -23.64 -3.94
N ARG A 441 -21.47 -24.68 -3.96
CA ARG A 441 -21.04 -26.05 -4.29
C ARG A 441 -20.63 -26.13 -5.76
N GLY A 442 -19.35 -26.36 -6.03
CA GLY A 442 -18.83 -26.61 -7.37
C GLY A 442 -18.98 -28.07 -7.78
N ALA A 443 -18.89 -28.35 -9.08
CA ALA A 443 -19.05 -29.70 -9.66
C ALA A 443 -18.05 -30.76 -9.16
N ARG A 444 -16.96 -30.35 -8.49
CA ARG A 444 -15.93 -31.22 -7.91
C ARG A 444 -15.94 -31.24 -6.38
N ASP A 445 -16.88 -30.56 -5.72
CA ASP A 445 -16.86 -30.45 -4.25
C ASP A 445 -17.18 -31.78 -3.57
N ASP A 446 -17.96 -32.66 -4.23
CA ASP A 446 -18.27 -34.00 -3.71
C ASP A 446 -17.09 -34.98 -3.84
N ASP A 447 -16.11 -34.70 -4.72
CA ASP A 447 -14.90 -35.53 -4.93
C ASP A 447 -13.71 -35.09 -4.05
N ARG A 448 -13.86 -34.03 -3.24
CA ARG A 448 -12.78 -33.48 -2.42
C ARG A 448 -12.73 -34.15 -1.03
N PRO A 449 -11.53 -34.43 -0.51
CA PRO A 449 -11.38 -34.99 0.83
C PRO A 449 -11.75 -34.01 1.95
N SER A 450 -11.71 -32.70 1.68
CA SER A 450 -11.92 -31.63 2.64
C SER A 450 -12.55 -30.40 1.96
N PRO A 451 -13.28 -29.56 2.72
CA PRO A 451 -13.77 -28.29 2.20
C PRO A 451 -12.59 -27.36 1.89
N ARG A 452 -12.74 -26.51 0.88
CA ARG A 452 -11.73 -25.49 0.56
C ARG A 452 -11.60 -24.48 1.69
N THR A 453 -10.37 -24.07 2.02
CA THR A 453 -10.14 -23.15 3.16
C THR A 453 -9.10 -22.09 2.87
N VAL A 454 -9.30 -20.92 3.46
CA VAL A 454 -8.26 -19.89 3.59
C VAL A 454 -7.71 -19.89 5.03
N PHE A 455 -6.39 -19.79 5.15
CA PHE A 455 -5.70 -19.61 6.42
C PHE A 455 -4.78 -18.38 6.32
N ALA A 456 -4.81 -17.50 7.31
CA ALA A 456 -3.85 -16.42 7.42
C ALA A 456 -3.35 -16.32 8.86
N VAL A 457 -2.04 -16.14 9.03
CA VAL A 457 -1.43 -15.91 10.34
C VAL A 457 -0.55 -14.67 10.29
N GLY A 458 -0.67 -13.82 11.30
CA GLY A 458 0.12 -12.60 11.39
C GLY A 458 0.09 -11.94 12.75
N ASP A 459 0.91 -10.90 12.91
CA ASP A 459 0.96 -10.02 14.07
C ASP A 459 0.99 -8.57 13.61
N GLU A 460 -0.10 -7.83 13.78
CA GLU A 460 -0.17 -6.41 13.40
C GLU A 460 0.94 -5.57 14.07
N LYS A 461 1.38 -5.94 15.29
CA LYS A 461 2.45 -5.25 16.02
C LYS A 461 3.84 -5.49 15.43
N GLN A 462 4.00 -6.51 14.58
CA GLN A 462 5.28 -6.84 13.92
C GLN A 462 5.34 -6.36 12.46
N SER A 463 4.35 -5.62 11.97
CA SER A 463 4.42 -5.09 10.61
C SER A 463 5.51 -4.01 10.51
N ILE A 464 6.66 -4.40 9.96
CA ILE A 464 7.84 -3.53 9.80
C ILE A 464 8.19 -3.24 8.34
N PHE A 465 7.46 -3.83 7.39
CA PHE A 465 7.71 -3.72 5.95
C PHE A 465 6.87 -2.63 5.26
N SER A 466 6.47 -1.58 5.98
CA SER A 466 5.73 -0.45 5.40
C SER A 466 6.49 0.27 4.29
N PHE A 467 7.83 0.26 4.35
CA PHE A 467 8.72 0.76 3.30
C PHE A 467 8.67 -0.04 1.99
N GLN A 468 8.16 -1.28 2.03
CA GLN A 468 7.87 -2.15 0.86
C GLN A 468 6.36 -2.19 0.53
N GLY A 469 5.56 -1.30 1.13
CA GLY A 469 4.13 -1.18 0.84
C GLY A 469 3.22 -2.09 1.66
N ALA A 470 3.72 -2.75 2.72
CA ALA A 470 2.86 -3.42 3.69
C ALA A 470 1.93 -2.40 4.36
N ASP A 471 0.64 -2.74 4.48
CA ASP A 471 -0.36 -1.94 5.19
C ASP A 471 -1.08 -2.84 6.20
N PRO A 472 -0.79 -2.72 7.51
CA PRO A 472 -1.44 -3.53 8.55
C PRO A 472 -2.97 -3.39 8.54
N ALA A 473 -3.49 -2.24 8.12
CA ALA A 473 -4.93 -2.04 8.04
C ALA A 473 -5.56 -2.91 6.93
N VAL A 474 -4.80 -3.34 5.92
CA VAL A 474 -5.25 -4.33 4.92
C VAL A 474 -5.53 -5.67 5.59
N PHE A 475 -4.69 -6.12 6.53
CA PHE A 475 -4.87 -7.40 7.22
C PHE A 475 -6.25 -7.47 7.89
N GLY A 476 -6.62 -6.44 8.66
CA GLY A 476 -7.95 -6.34 9.28
C GLY A 476 -9.10 -6.24 8.26
N ARG A 477 -8.94 -5.42 7.21
CA ARG A 477 -9.97 -5.30 6.14
C ARG A 477 -10.22 -6.62 5.42
N LEU A 478 -9.19 -7.41 5.18
CA LEU A 478 -9.29 -8.68 4.46
C LEU A 478 -9.85 -9.81 5.31
N ARG A 479 -9.51 -9.85 6.59
CA ARG A 479 -10.22 -10.69 7.55
C ARG A 479 -11.73 -10.45 7.44
N ASP A 480 -12.15 -9.19 7.46
CA ASP A 480 -13.56 -8.83 7.37
C ASP A 480 -14.15 -9.18 6.00
N HIS A 481 -13.39 -9.04 4.91
CA HIS A 481 -13.76 -9.48 3.56
C HIS A 481 -14.03 -10.99 3.50
N PHE A 482 -13.06 -11.82 3.90
CA PHE A 482 -13.21 -13.27 3.91
C PHE A 482 -14.31 -13.74 4.87
N ARG A 483 -14.46 -13.09 6.03
CA ARG A 483 -15.57 -13.36 6.96
C ARG A 483 -16.92 -13.19 6.27
N LYS A 484 -17.14 -12.06 5.58
CA LYS A 484 -18.38 -11.79 4.85
C LYS A 484 -18.63 -12.82 3.74
N ARG A 485 -17.60 -13.19 2.96
CA ARG A 485 -17.73 -14.18 1.88
C ARG A 485 -18.07 -15.59 2.40
N LEU A 486 -17.44 -16.01 3.49
CA LEU A 486 -17.72 -17.31 4.13
C LEU A 486 -19.13 -17.36 4.69
N VAL A 487 -19.58 -16.30 5.37
CA VAL A 487 -20.97 -16.22 5.87
C VAL A 487 -21.97 -16.30 4.72
N GLY A 488 -21.67 -15.69 3.58
CA GLY A 488 -22.52 -15.73 2.37
C GLY A 488 -22.78 -17.14 1.82
N ILE A 489 -21.90 -18.12 2.10
CA ILE A 489 -22.06 -19.53 1.71
C ILE A 489 -22.44 -20.45 2.88
N GLY A 490 -22.84 -19.87 4.03
CA GLY A 490 -23.19 -20.65 5.23
C GLY A 490 -21.98 -21.18 6.02
N GLY A 491 -20.77 -20.74 5.68
CA GLY A 491 -19.54 -21.03 6.42
C GLY A 491 -19.24 -20.00 7.52
N ARG A 492 -18.12 -20.18 8.20
CA ARG A 492 -17.61 -19.24 9.22
C ARG A 492 -16.10 -19.09 9.11
N LEU A 493 -15.60 -17.89 9.39
CA LEU A 493 -14.17 -17.64 9.59
C LEU A 493 -13.88 -17.78 11.09
N GLN A 494 -12.97 -18.69 11.46
CA GLN A 494 -12.51 -18.80 12.84
C GLN A 494 -11.42 -17.78 13.13
N GLU A 495 -11.63 -16.92 14.10
CA GLU A 495 -10.62 -16.00 14.58
C GLU A 495 -9.98 -16.56 15.84
N VAL A 496 -8.66 -16.71 15.81
CA VAL A 496 -7.90 -17.31 16.90
C VAL A 496 -6.80 -16.36 17.32
N GLU A 497 -6.74 -16.08 18.62
CA GLU A 497 -5.65 -15.32 19.23
C GLU A 497 -4.66 -16.26 19.91
N LEU A 498 -3.39 -16.13 19.56
CA LEU A 498 -2.27 -16.83 20.21
C LEU A 498 -1.47 -15.82 21.03
N GLU A 499 -1.67 -15.84 22.36
CA GLU A 499 -1.04 -14.87 23.26
C GLU A 499 0.23 -15.40 23.94
N ARG A 500 0.32 -16.73 24.12
CA ARG A 500 1.37 -17.35 24.93
C ARG A 500 2.69 -17.46 24.16
N SER A 501 3.69 -16.69 24.56
CA SER A 501 5.04 -16.83 24.00
C SER A 501 5.73 -18.08 24.53
N HIS A 502 6.32 -18.87 23.62
CA HIS A 502 7.14 -20.04 23.91
C HIS A 502 8.64 -19.76 23.70
N ARG A 503 8.99 -18.56 23.21
CA ARG A 503 10.36 -18.16 22.88
C ARG A 503 11.04 -17.39 24.01
N SER A 504 10.31 -16.48 24.66
CA SER A 504 10.89 -15.49 25.58
C SER A 504 10.53 -15.78 27.03
N ALA A 505 11.46 -15.52 27.95
CA ALA A 505 11.21 -15.63 29.38
C ALA A 505 10.29 -14.51 29.89
N SER A 506 9.56 -14.76 30.99
CA SER A 506 8.62 -13.79 31.58
C SER A 506 9.25 -12.42 31.85
N ALA A 507 10.52 -12.38 32.26
CA ALA A 507 11.22 -11.12 32.52
C ALA A 507 11.34 -10.23 31.26
N VAL A 508 11.56 -10.83 30.08
CA VAL A 508 11.64 -10.10 28.81
C VAL A 508 10.25 -9.63 28.39
N LEU A 509 9.24 -10.51 28.52
CA LEU A 509 7.85 -10.22 28.16
C LEU A 509 7.19 -9.12 29.01
N LYS A 510 7.74 -8.77 30.17
CA LYS A 510 7.24 -7.66 31.00
C LYS A 510 7.70 -6.28 30.49
N VAL A 511 8.74 -6.24 29.66
CA VAL A 511 9.35 -5.00 29.15
C VAL A 511 8.77 -4.61 27.79
N VAL A 512 8.38 -5.59 26.99
CA VAL A 512 7.74 -5.45 25.67
C VAL A 512 6.22 -5.57 25.78
#